data_AF-A0A966K7Q3-F1
#
_entry.id   AF-A0A966K7Q3-F1
#
_cell.length_a   1.000
_cell.length_b   1.000
_cell.length_c   1.000
_cell.angle_alpha   90.00
_cell.angle_beta   90.00
_cell.angle_gamma   90.00
#
_symmetry.space_group_name_H-M   'P 1'
#
loop_
_entity.id
_entity.type
_entity.pdbx_description
1 polymer ?
#
loop_
_entity_poly.entity_id
_entity_poly.type
_entity_poly.pdbx_seq_one_letter_code
_entity_poly.pdbx_strand_id
1 'polypeptide(L)' 'LTGWHVHDKEFIKNGLGLKDNESVAGLIYIGTPSITPPERPRPNLDEIVEWQ' A
#
# COMPACT_ATOMS: atom_id res chain seq x y z
N LEU A 1 -0.22 3.68 -4.52
CA LEU A 1 0.07 2.23 -4.57
C LEU A 1 -1.21 1.40 -4.58
N THR A 2 -2.30 1.86 -3.96
CA THR A 2 -3.64 1.30 -4.12
C THR A 2 -4.27 1.76 -5.44
N GLY A 3 -4.61 0.82 -6.31
CA GLY A 3 -5.30 1.10 -7.58
C GLY A 3 -6.82 1.21 -7.38
N TRP A 4 -7.52 1.86 -8.32
CA TRP A 4 -8.96 2.14 -8.22
C TRP A 4 -9.84 0.91 -7.92
N HIS A 5 -9.45 -0.27 -8.39
CA HIS A 5 -10.18 -1.53 -8.23
C HIS A 5 -10.37 -1.94 -6.76
N VAL A 6 -9.50 -1.47 -5.84
CA VAL A 6 -9.66 -1.74 -4.41
C VAL A 6 -10.82 -0.96 -3.76
N HIS A 7 -11.36 0.04 -4.46
CA HIS A 7 -12.53 0.82 -4.04
C HIS A 7 -13.80 0.45 -4.81
N ASP A 8 -13.69 -0.37 -5.85
CA ASP A 8 -14.83 -0.85 -6.62
C ASP A 8 -15.55 -1.96 -5.84
N LYS A 9 -16.79 -1.69 -5.43
CA LYS A 9 -17.57 -2.60 -4.57
C LYS A 9 -17.86 -3.94 -5.24
N GLU A 10 -18.08 -3.96 -6.55
CA GLU A 10 -18.37 -5.18 -7.27
C GLU A 10 -17.12 -6.04 -7.39
N PHE A 11 -15.98 -5.42 -7.70
CA PHE A 11 -14.69 -6.09 -7.78
C PHE A 11 -14.25 -6.67 -6.44
N ILE A 12 -14.30 -5.91 -5.34
CA ILE A 12 -13.85 -6.43 -4.04
C ILE A 12 -14.75 -7.56 -3.54
N LYS A 13 -16.05 -7.50 -3.80
CA LYS A 13 -17.01 -8.54 -3.38
C LYS A 13 -16.90 -9.79 -4.23
N ASN A 14 -16.93 -9.65 -5.55
CA ASN A 14 -17.02 -10.79 -6.46
C ASN A 14 -15.62 -11.29 -6.89
N GLY A 15 -14.66 -10.39 -7.05
CA GLY A 15 -13.30 -10.72 -7.49
C GLY A 15 -12.38 -11.16 -6.36
N LEU A 16 -12.51 -10.54 -5.17
CA LEU A 16 -11.67 -10.85 -4.00
C LEU A 16 -12.42 -11.58 -2.86
N GLY A 17 -13.75 -11.65 -2.93
CA GLY A 17 -14.55 -12.39 -1.93
C GLY A 17 -14.73 -11.67 -0.60
N LEU A 18 -14.56 -10.35 -0.54
CA LEU A 18 -14.72 -9.58 0.70
C LEU A 18 -16.18 -9.54 1.16
N LYS A 19 -16.38 -9.63 2.48
CA LYS A 19 -17.66 -9.35 3.13
C LYS A 19 -17.91 -7.85 3.19
N ASP A 20 -19.17 -7.46 3.42
CA ASP A 20 -19.58 -6.06 3.46
C ASP A 20 -18.89 -5.24 4.58
N ASN A 21 -18.31 -5.90 5.58
CA ASN A 21 -17.56 -5.29 6.69
C ASN A 21 -16.02 -5.41 6.54
N GLU A 22 -15.52 -5.87 5.40
CA GLU A 22 -14.08 -6.01 5.12
C GLU A 22 -13.62 -4.96 4.11
N SER A 23 -12.34 -4.57 4.16
CA SER A 23 -11.76 -3.59 3.23
C SER A 23 -10.30 -3.93 2.91
N VAL A 24 -9.83 -3.46 1.75
CA VAL A 24 -8.44 -3.63 1.33
C VAL A 24 -7.58 -2.53 1.92
N ALA A 25 -6.64 -2.90 2.81
CA ALA A 25 -5.68 -1.96 3.39
C ALA A 25 -4.61 -1.51 2.39
N GLY A 26 -4.25 -2.38 1.45
CA GLY A 26 -3.22 -2.14 0.44
C GLY A 26 -2.90 -3.38 -0.37
N LEU A 27 -2.06 -3.20 -1.38
CA LEU A 27 -1.55 -4.28 -2.22
C LEU A 27 -0.04 -4.34 -2.09
N ILE A 28 0.50 -5.54 -1.99
CA ILE A 28 1.94 -5.81 -2.01
C ILE A 28 2.24 -6.52 -3.32
N TYR A 29 2.93 -5.82 -4.21
CA TYR A 29 3.39 -6.40 -5.47
C TYR A 29 4.70 -7.14 -5.22
N ILE A 30 4.70 -8.44 -5.50
CA ILE A 30 5.87 -9.32 -5.36
C ILE A 30 6.31 -9.74 -6.76
N GLY A 31 7.57 -9.51 -7.08
CA GLY A 31 8.15 -9.86 -8.37
C GLY A 31 9.64 -9.58 -8.43
N THR A 32 10.27 -9.98 -9.52
CA THR A 32 11.69 -9.70 -9.78
C THR A 32 11.86 -8.24 -10.17
N PRO A 33 12.78 -7.47 -9.54
CA PRO A 33 13.00 -6.09 -9.89
C PRO A 33 13.58 -5.97 -11.31
N SER A 34 12.98 -5.11 -12.13
CA SER A 34 13.48 -4.77 -13.47
C SER A 34 14.40 -3.55 -13.48
N ILE A 35 14.39 -2.75 -12.41
CA ILE A 35 15.21 -1.55 -12.23
C ILE A 35 15.71 -1.46 -10.80
N THR A 36 16.85 -0.82 -10.60
CA THR A 36 17.32 -0.43 -9.26
C THR A 36 16.40 0.67 -8.72
N PRO A 37 15.79 0.50 -7.52
CA PRO A 37 15.00 1.56 -6.91
C PRO A 37 15.86 2.81 -6.66
N PRO A 38 15.33 4.02 -6.91
CA PRO A 38 16.05 5.25 -6.59
C PRO A 38 16.24 5.39 -5.08
N GLU A 39 17.29 6.10 -4.66
CA GLU A 39 17.47 6.45 -3.25
C GLU A 39 16.29 7.31 -2.80
N ARG A 40 15.65 6.93 -1.69
CA ARG A 40 14.52 7.67 -1.13
C ARG A 40 15.04 8.72 -0.14
N PRO A 41 14.63 9.99 -0.23
CA PRO A 41 15.01 11.00 0.76
C PRO A 41 14.45 10.58 2.12
N ARG A 42 15.32 10.48 3.11
CA ARG A 42 14.92 10.26 4.50
C ARG A 42 14.71 11.62 5.18
N PRO A 43 13.67 11.78 6.00
CA PRO A 43 13.51 12.98 6.82
C PRO A 43 14.67 13.12 7.81
N ASN A 44 14.96 14.36 8.21
CA ASN A 44 15.94 14.65 9.24
C ASN A 44 15.44 14.12 10.60
N LEU A 45 16.25 13.32 11.29
CA LEU A 45 15.83 12.69 12.56
C LEU A 45 15.55 13.71 13.66
N ASP A 46 16.32 14.81 13.70
CA ASP A 46 16.14 15.89 14.68
C ASP A 46 14.76 16.59 14.52
N GLU A 47 14.09 16.42 13.38
CA GLU A 47 12.77 17.00 13.10
C GLU A 47 11.62 16.04 13.44
N ILE A 48 11.87 14.74 13.60
CA ILE A 48 10.83 13.70 13.73
C ILE A 48 10.99 12.75 14.92
N VAL A 49 12.03 12.92 15.75
CA VAL A 49 12.31 12.07 16.92
C VAL A 49 12.36 12.92 18.19
N GLU A 50 11.60 12.50 19.21
CA GLU A 50 11.71 12.99 20.59
C GLU A 50 12.15 11.83 21.51
N TRP A 51 13.06 12.12 22.43
CA TRP A 51 13.53 11.17 23.44
C TRP A 51 12.92 11.50 24.80
N GLN A 52 12.30 10.52 25.46
CA GLN A 52 11.75 10.62 26.82
C GLN A 52 12.44 9.64 27.77
#